data_AF-A0A382A416-F1
#
_entry.id   AF-A0A382A416-F1
#
_cell.length_a   1.000
_cell.length_b   1.000
_cell.length_c   1.000
_cell.angle_alpha   90.00
_cell.angle_beta   90.00
_cell.angle_gamma   90.00
#
_symmetry.space_group_name_H-M   'P 1'
#
loop_
_entity.id
_entity.type
_entity.pdbx_description
1 polymer ?
#
loop_
_entity_poly.entity_id
_entity_poly.type
_entity_poly.pdbx_seq_one_letter_code
_entity_poly.pdbx_strand_id
1 'polypeptide(L)'
;MEAFNLIADLGFSIAAVIGGGFFIILLLKYILDSVVSRAVSLSGMIGALDNRVKTINNEIVRLDALICHALGVKPDTRRLSAADGKEDTRKD
;
A
#
# COMPACT_ATOMS: atom_id res chain seq x y z
N MET A 1 -33.49 -34.69 38.54
CA MET A 1 -33.06 -34.59 37.13
C MET A 1 -33.42 -33.25 36.51
N GLU A 2 -34.51 -32.59 36.91
CA GLU A 2 -34.93 -31.31 36.32
C GLU A 2 -34.01 -30.12 36.64
N ALA A 3 -33.49 -30.00 37.86
CA ALA A 3 -32.58 -28.91 38.23
C ALA A 3 -31.24 -28.93 37.46
N PHE A 4 -30.75 -30.12 37.10
CA PHE A 4 -29.53 -30.27 36.28
C PHE A 4 -29.76 -29.87 34.83
N ASN A 5 -30.93 -30.16 34.26
CA ASN A 5 -31.28 -29.72 32.90
C ASN A 5 -31.41 -28.19 32.83
N LEU A 6 -31.98 -27.56 33.86
CA LEU A 6 -32.13 -26.10 33.92
C LEU A 6 -30.77 -25.38 34.02
N ILE A 7 -29.84 -25.94 34.80
CA ILE A 7 -28.45 -25.46 34.90
C ILE A 7 -27.68 -25.68 33.61
N ALA A 8 -27.89 -26.80 32.92
CA ALA A 8 -27.26 -27.10 31.64
C ALA A 8 -27.74 -26.14 30.52
N ASP A 9 -29.04 -25.85 30.44
CA ASP A 9 -29.59 -24.91 29.45
C ASP A 9 -29.12 -23.47 29.69
N LEU A 10 -29.09 -23.01 30.95
CA LEU A 10 -28.52 -21.70 31.28
C LEU A 10 -27.02 -21.64 30.98
N GLY A 11 -26.27 -22.69 31.32
CA GLY A 11 -24.83 -22.77 31.06
C GLY A 11 -24.51 -22.74 29.57
N PHE A 12 -25.29 -23.44 28.74
CA PHE A 12 -25.14 -23.44 27.30
C PHE A 12 -25.43 -22.06 26.69
N SER A 13 -26.49 -21.38 27.12
CA SER A 13 -26.83 -20.04 26.65
C SER A 13 -25.75 -19.01 26.99
N ILE A 14 -25.22 -19.03 28.21
CA ILE A 14 -24.14 -18.13 28.66
C ILE A 14 -22.86 -18.41 27.87
N ALA A 15 -22.48 -19.68 27.71
CA ALA A 15 -21.31 -20.06 26.92
C ALA A 15 -21.45 -19.64 25.45
N ALA A 16 -22.64 -19.77 24.86
CA ALA A 16 -22.93 -19.35 23.50
C ALA A 16 -22.80 -17.83 23.31
N VAL A 17 -23.29 -17.03 24.26
CA VAL A 17 -23.16 -15.56 24.22
C VAL A 17 -21.71 -15.12 24.36
N ILE A 18 -20.95 -15.72 25.28
CA ILE A 18 -19.52 -15.40 25.46
C ILE A 18 -18.71 -15.81 24.23
N GLY A 19 -18.98 -17.01 23.69
CA GLY A 19 -18.33 -17.49 22.47
C GLY A 19 -18.65 -16.61 21.26
N GLY A 20 -19.92 -16.23 21.09
CA GLY A 20 -20.35 -15.31 20.03
C GLY A 20 -19.77 -13.91 20.17
N GLY A 21 -19.74 -13.37 21.39
CA GLY A 21 -19.14 -12.06 21.67
C GLY A 21 -17.63 -12.02 21.38
N PHE A 22 -16.91 -13.07 21.78
CA PHE A 22 -15.50 -13.22 21.45
C PHE A 22 -15.27 -13.33 19.93
N PHE A 23 -16.11 -14.10 19.24
CA PHE A 23 -16.03 -14.26 17.79
C PHE A 23 -16.24 -12.94 17.03
N ILE A 24 -17.19 -12.10 17.45
CA ILE A 24 -17.43 -10.79 16.83
C ILE A 24 -16.20 -9.89 16.94
N ILE A 25 -15.52 -9.89 18.09
CA ILE A 25 -14.30 -9.08 18.28
C ILE A 25 -13.18 -9.54 17.33
N LEU A 26 -13.01 -10.86 17.16
CA LEU A 26 -12.04 -11.41 16.20
C LEU A 26 -12.36 -11.01 14.76
N LEU A 27 -13.64 -11.07 14.38
CA LEU A 27 -14.09 -10.71 13.04
C LEU A 27 -13.85 -9.22 12.74
N LEU A 28 -14.13 -8.33 13.70
CA LEU A 28 -13.85 -6.90 13.56
C LEU A 28 -12.35 -6.62 13.41
N LYS A 29 -11.51 -7.28 14.22
CA LYS A 29 -10.06 -7.19 14.09
C LYS A 29 -9.58 -7.65 12.72
N TYR A 30 -10.09 -8.78 12.24
CA TYR A 30 -9.73 -9.34 10.94
C TYR A 30 -10.10 -8.41 9.79
N ILE A 31 -11.31 -7.81 9.82
CA ILE A 31 -11.72 -6.85 8.79
C ILE A 31 -10.83 -5.61 8.81
N LEU A 32 -10.56 -5.05 9.99
CA LEU A 32 -9.73 -3.86 10.12
C LEU A 32 -8.31 -4.12 9.60
N ASP A 33 -7.70 -5.23 10.01
CA ASP A 33 -6.34 -5.60 9.58
C ASP A 33 -6.28 -5.87 8.07
N SER A 34 -7.30 -6.54 7.51
CA SER A 34 -7.42 -6.76 6.07
C SER A 34 -7.48 -5.46 5.27
N VAL A 35 -8.25 -4.47 5.74
CA VAL A 35 -8.34 -3.16 5.07
C VAL A 35 -7.03 -2.36 5.21
N VAL A 36 -6.41 -2.36 6.39
CA VAL A 36 -5.13 -1.69 6.63
C VAL A 36 -4.03 -2.29 5.75
N SER A 37 -3.93 -3.61 5.69
CA SER A 37 -2.96 -4.32 4.85
C SER A 37 -3.11 -3.98 3.36
N ARG A 38 -4.36 -3.91 2.86
CA ARG A 38 -4.65 -3.46 1.49
C ARG A 38 -4.21 -2.03 1.24
N ALA A 39 -4.44 -1.12 2.19
CA ALA A 39 -4.02 0.27 2.08
C ALA A 39 -2.48 0.42 2.03
N VAL A 40 -1.76 -0.33 2.86
CA VAL A 40 -0.29 -0.36 2.86
C VAL A 40 0.25 -0.91 1.53
N SER A 41 -0.32 -2.02 1.03
CA SER A 41 0.04 -2.58 -0.27
C SER A 41 -0.18 -1.58 -1.41
N LEU A 42 -1.32 -0.88 -1.41
CA LEU A 42 -1.60 0.15 -2.41
C LEU A 42 -0.61 1.32 -2.33
N SER A 43 -0.28 1.78 -1.13
CA SER A 43 0.74 2.81 -0.93
C SER A 43 2.10 2.38 -1.49
N GLY A 44 2.50 1.12 -1.26
CA GLY A 44 3.73 0.56 -1.84
C GLY A 44 3.71 0.53 -3.37
N MET A 45 2.58 0.12 -3.96
CA MET A 45 2.40 0.13 -5.42
C MET A 45 2.46 1.55 -6.00
N ILE A 46 1.83 2.53 -5.35
CA ILE A 46 1.88 3.94 -5.76
C ILE A 46 3.31 4.47 -5.69
N GLY A 47 4.06 4.14 -4.62
CA GLY A 47 5.47 4.53 -4.50
C GLY A 47 6.35 3.93 -5.61
N ALA A 48 6.14 2.66 -5.97
CA ALA A 48 6.83 2.03 -7.09
C ALA A 48 6.49 2.71 -8.44
N LEU A 49 5.23 3.11 -8.63
CA LEU A 49 4.81 3.84 -9.82
C LEU A 49 5.42 5.25 -9.87
N ASP A 50 5.48 5.97 -8.74
CA ASP A 50 6.13 7.28 -8.63
C ASP A 50 7.61 7.21 -9.05
N ASN A 51 8.33 6.20 -8.56
CA ASN A 51 9.73 5.97 -8.96
C ASN A 51 9.89 5.68 -10.46
N ARG A 52 8.91 4.95 -11.04
CA ARG A 52 8.90 4.70 -12.49
C ARG A 52 8.63 5.98 -13.28
N VAL A 53 7.70 6.83 -12.83
CA VAL A 53 7.41 8.14 -13.45
C VAL A 53 8.63 9.05 -13.40
N LYS A 54 9.32 9.11 -12.26
CA LYS A 54 10.59 9.84 -12.12
C LYS A 54 11.67 9.32 -13.06
N THR A 55 11.78 8.00 -13.21
CA THR A 55 12.73 7.39 -14.16
C THR A 55 12.40 7.78 -15.60
N ILE A 56 11.12 7.70 -15.99
CA ILE A 56 10.66 8.10 -17.33
C ILE A 56 10.92 9.60 -17.57
N ASN A 57 10.70 10.46 -16.56
CA ASN A 57 10.97 11.89 -16.68
C ASN A 57 12.45 12.16 -17.02
N ASN A 58 13.38 11.47 -16.35
CA ASN A 58 14.80 11.58 -16.66
C ASN A 58 15.15 11.03 -18.06
N GLU A 59 14.56 9.89 -18.46
CA GLU A 59 14.74 9.33 -19.80
C GLU A 59 14.24 10.28 -20.91
N ILE A 60 13.10 10.95 -20.71
CA ILE A 60 12.57 11.94 -21.65
C ILE A 60 13.53 13.12 -21.80
N VAL A 61 14.08 13.63 -20.70
CA VAL A 61 15.04 14.75 -20.77
C VAL A 61 16.33 14.31 -21.49
N ARG A 62 16.80 13.09 -21.23
CA ARG A 62 17.96 12.53 -21.94
C ARG A 62 17.69 12.34 -23.43
N LEU A 63 16.49 11.89 -23.80
CA LEU A 63 16.06 11.75 -25.19
C LEU A 63 16.02 13.11 -25.89
N ASP A 64 15.47 14.14 -25.24
CA ASP A 64 15.42 15.51 -25.75
C ASP A 64 16.83 16.03 -26.06
N ALA A 65 17.79 15.81 -25.14
CA ALA A 65 19.19 16.19 -25.36
C ALA A 65 19.85 15.46 -26.54
N LEU A 66 19.58 14.16 -26.71
CA LEU A 66 20.09 13.37 -27.84
C LEU A 66 19.50 13.83 -29.17
N ILE A 67 18.20 14.15 -29.20
CA ILE A 67 17.50 14.65 -30.39
C ILE A 67 18.03 16.03 -30.75
N CYS A 68 18.20 16.94 -29.78
CA CYS A 68 18.81 18.25 -29.99
C CYS A 68 20.22 18.12 -30.58
N HIS A 69 21.05 17.21 -30.06
CA HIS A 69 22.38 16.93 -30.62
C HIS A 69 22.31 16.40 -32.06
N ALA A 70 21.40 15.47 -32.35
CA ALA A 70 21.23 14.89 -33.69
C ALA A 70 20.71 15.92 -34.71
N LEU A 71 19.85 16.85 -34.29
CA LEU A 71 19.27 17.89 -35.13
C LEU A 71 20.11 19.19 -35.17
N GLY A 72 21.22 19.26 -34.43
CA GLY A 72 22.05 20.47 -34.32
C GLY A 72 21.36 21.65 -33.63
N VAL A 73 20.29 21.40 -32.88
CA VAL A 73 19.52 22.41 -32.14
C VAL A 73 20.07 22.49 -30.72
N LYS A 74 20.15 23.70 -30.14
CA LYS A 74 20.62 23.89 -28.77
C LYS A 74 19.65 23.21 -27.79
N PRO A 75 20.09 22.26 -26.95
CA PRO A 75 19.24 21.63 -25.95
C PRO A 75 18.79 22.65 -24.89
N ASP A 76 17.58 22.47 -24.36
CA ASP A 76 17.07 23.30 -23.27
C ASP A 76 17.83 23.00 -21.97
N THR A 77 18.91 23.74 -21.76
CA THR A 77 19.78 23.63 -20.59
C THR A 77 19.04 23.88 -19.27
N ARG A 78 17.91 24.61 -19.28
CA ARG A 78 17.14 24.88 -18.08
C ARG A 78 16.34 23.65 -17.66
N ARG A 79 15.78 22.90 -18.60
CA ARG A 79 15.14 21.60 -18.34
C ARG A 79 16.14 20.50 -18.02
N LEU A 80 17.33 20.53 -18.63
CA LEU A 80 18.42 19.60 -18.31
C LEU A 80 18.97 19.79 -16.90
N SER A 81 19.13 21.05 -16.46
CA SER A 81 19.63 21.37 -15.11
C SER A 81 18.56 21.18 -14.02
N ALA A 82 17.27 21.22 -14.40
CA ALA A 82 16.13 21.00 -13.50
C ALA A 82 15.61 19.56 -13.52
N ALA A 83 16.13 18.71 -14.41
CA ALA A 83 15.85 17.28 -14.37
C ALA A 83 16.51 16.74 -13.11
N ASP A 84 15.68 16.54 -12.10
CA ASP A 84 16.10 16.05 -10.80
C ASP A 84 16.87 14.75 -11.02
N GLY A 85 18.18 14.81 -10.77
CA GLY A 85 19.08 13.69 -10.95
C GLY A 85 18.53 12.58 -10.07
N LYS A 86 18.08 11.50 -10.70
CA LYS A 86 17.53 10.29 -10.07
C LYS A 86 18.10 10.13 -8.66
N GLU A 87 17.35 10.51 -7.63
CA GLU A 87 17.69 10.19 -6.24
C GLU A 87 17.84 8.67 -6.22
N ASP A 88 19.08 8.21 -6.21
CA ASP A 88 19.40 6.80 -6.26
C ASP A 88 18.80 6.19 -4.99
N THR A 89 17.66 5.53 -5.14
CA THR A 89 16.97 4.88 -4.02
C THR A 89 17.71 3.63 -3.57
N ARG A 90 18.89 3.34 -4.14
CA ARG A 90 19.92 2.56 -3.45
C ARG A 90 20.47 3.37 -2.28
N LYS A 91 19.65 3.47 -1.24
CA LYS A 91 20.16 3.39 0.13
C LYS A 91 20.73 1.99 0.28
N ASP A 92 22.06 1.89 0.25
CA ASP A 92 22.72 1.17 1.34
C ASP A 92 22.18 1.61 2.72
#